data_AF-D5RJ70-F1
#
_entry.id   AF-D5RJ70-F1
#
_cell.length_a   1.000
_cell.length_b   1.000
_cell.length_c   1.000
_cell.angle_alpha   90.00
_cell.angle_beta   90.00
_cell.angle_gamma   90.00
#
_symmetry.space_group_name_H-M   'P 1'
#
loop_
_entity.id
_entity.type
_entity.pdbx_description
1 polymer ?
#
loop_
_entity_poly.entity_id
_entity_poly.type
_entity_poly.pdbx_seq_one_letter_code
_entity_poly.pdbx_strand_id
1 'polypeptide(L)' 'RGGPPLSGAPRHSGFGSRMLEATIGRQLGGVVRRDWREEGLDCELELPLPSPGHRDAA' A
#
# COMPACT_ATOMS: atom_id res chain seq x y z
N ARG A 1 1.55 15.37 -5.45
CA ARG A 1 1.88 16.77 -5.06
C ARG A 1 1.00 17.74 -5.85
N GLY A 2 0.63 18.88 -5.28
CA GLY A 2 -0.29 19.86 -5.90
C GLY A 2 -1.75 19.78 -5.41
N GLY A 3 -2.01 18.99 -4.36
CA GLY A 3 -3.28 18.98 -3.64
C GLY A 3 -3.26 19.91 -2.42
N PRO A 4 -4.38 20.05 -1.70
CA PRO A 4 -4.43 20.79 -0.44
C PRO A 4 -3.52 20.13 0.61
N PRO A 5 -3.00 20.91 1.57
CA PRO A 5 -2.13 20.37 2.61
C PRO A 5 -2.86 19.32 3.45
N LEU A 6 -2.20 18.20 3.72
CA LEU A 6 -2.73 17.16 4.59
C LEU A 6 -2.38 17.46 6.05
N SER A 7 -3.32 17.23 6.95
CA SER A 7 -3.10 17.36 8.40
C SER A 7 -2.42 16.14 9.03
N GLY A 8 -1.99 15.17 8.22
CA GLY A 8 -1.38 13.91 8.62
C GLY A 8 -2.25 12.69 8.30
N ALA A 9 -1.96 11.58 8.97
CA ALA A 9 -2.64 10.31 8.72
C ALA A 9 -4.14 10.36 9.10
N PRO A 10 -5.03 9.72 8.32
CA PRO A 10 -6.44 9.64 8.67
C PRO A 10 -6.65 8.81 9.94
N ARG A 11 -7.59 9.23 10.80
CA ARG A 11 -7.92 8.53 12.06
C ARG A 11 -8.51 7.15 11.87
N HIS A 12 -9.09 6.90 10.70
CA HIS A 12 -9.74 5.64 10.36
C HIS A 12 -9.20 5.13 9.03
N SER A 13 -8.90 3.84 8.98
CA SER A 13 -8.72 3.15 7.72
C SER A 13 -10.07 2.98 7.04
N GLY A 14 -10.16 3.28 5.75
CA GLY A 14 -11.34 3.00 4.93
C GLY A 14 -11.35 1.57 4.40
N PHE A 15 -12.34 1.23 3.57
CA PHE A 15 -12.35 -0.05 2.86
C PHE A 15 -11.09 -0.23 2.01
N GLY A 16 -10.73 0.77 1.20
CA GLY A 16 -9.55 0.72 0.32
C GLY A 16 -8.24 0.48 1.06
N SER A 17 -8.02 1.14 2.21
CA SER A 17 -6.83 0.91 3.04
C SER A 17 -6.75 -0.53 3.56
N ARG A 18 -7.87 -1.09 4.02
CA ARG A 18 -7.92 -2.48 4.50
C ARG A 18 -7.74 -3.49 3.38
N MET A 19 -8.33 -3.23 2.22
CA MET A 19 -8.16 -4.05 1.02
C MET A 19 -6.69 -4.08 0.62
N LEU A 20 -6.03 -2.92 0.57
CA LEU A 20 -4.61 -2.82 0.24
C LEU A 20 -3.74 -3.62 1.21
N GLU A 21 -3.95 -3.49 2.53
CA GLU A 21 -3.21 -4.27 3.54
C GLU A 21 -3.45 -5.78 3.39
N ALA A 22 -4.69 -6.18 3.16
CA ALA A 22 -5.03 -7.59 2.99
C ALA A 22 -4.34 -8.18 1.74
N THR A 23 -4.38 -7.47 0.62
CA THR A 23 -3.79 -7.96 -0.63
C THR A 23 -2.27 -7.94 -0.57
N ILE A 24 -1.66 -6.81 -0.25
CA ILE A 24 -0.20 -6.70 -0.26
C ILE A 24 0.40 -7.51 0.89
N GLY A 25 -0.06 -7.29 2.12
CA GLY A 25 0.52 -7.94 3.30
C GLY A 25 0.18 -9.42 3.44
N ARG A 26 -1.09 -9.79 3.25
CA ARG A 26 -1.56 -11.16 3.55
C ARG A 26 -1.57 -12.09 2.35
N GLN A 27 -1.92 -11.60 1.16
CA GLN A 27 -2.02 -12.45 -0.03
C GLN A 27 -0.69 -12.53 -0.79
N LEU A 28 0.02 -11.40 -0.90
CA LEU A 28 1.24 -11.31 -1.69
C LEU A 28 2.52 -11.32 -0.84
N GLY A 29 2.40 -11.32 0.49
CA GLY A 29 3.56 -11.35 1.40
C GLY A 29 4.47 -10.11 1.30
N GLY A 30 3.94 -8.99 0.82
CA GLY A 30 4.62 -7.72 0.72
C GLY A 30 4.44 -6.82 1.94
N VAL A 31 4.89 -5.58 1.81
CA VAL A 31 4.81 -4.55 2.87
C VAL A 31 4.26 -3.26 2.26
N VAL A 32 3.40 -2.58 3.00
CA VAL A 32 2.92 -1.23 2.68
C VAL A 32 3.47 -0.24 3.70
N ARG A 33 4.15 0.81 3.24
CA ARG A 33 4.57 1.95 4.06
C ARG A 33 3.87 3.21 3.58
N ARG A 34 3.38 4.02 4.53
CA ARG A 34 2.63 5.25 4.24
C ARG A 34 3.28 6.40 5.00
N ASP A 35 3.71 7.41 4.25
CA ASP A 35 4.25 8.65 4.79
C ASP A 35 3.29 9.80 4.43
N TRP A 36 2.55 10.25 5.44
CA TRP A 36 1.56 11.31 5.30
C TRP A 36 2.22 12.65 5.56
N ARG A 37 2.66 13.31 4.48
CA ARG A 37 3.26 14.65 4.54
C ARG A 37 2.23 15.71 4.24
N GLU A 38 2.57 16.94 4.62
CA GLU A 38 1.73 18.09 4.32
C GLU A 38 1.49 18.21 2.81
N GLU A 39 2.48 17.96 1.95
CA GLU A 39 2.33 18.11 0.49
C GLU A 39 1.61 16.94 -0.20
N GLY A 40 1.31 15.88 0.55
CA GLY A 40 0.63 14.68 0.06
C GLY A 40 1.08 13.38 0.74
N LEU A 41 0.39 12.30 0.37
CA LEU A 41 0.76 10.94 0.75
C LEU A 41 1.84 10.41 -0.19
N ASP A 42 2.93 9.92 0.39
CA ASP A 42 3.84 9.00 -0.29
C ASP A 42 3.59 7.59 0.22
N CYS A 43 3.32 6.68 -0.71
CA CYS A 43 3.02 5.30 -0.43
C CYS A 43 4.07 4.43 -1.11
N GLU A 44 4.76 3.61 -0.32
CA GLU A 44 5.75 2.66 -0.80
C GLU A 44 5.20 1.24 -0.62
N LEU A 45 5.29 0.45 -1.69
CA LEU A 45 4.90 -0.95 -1.69
C LEU A 45 6.13 -1.79 -2.04
N GLU A 46 6.45 -2.73 -1.17
CA GLU A 46 7.51 -3.70 -1.36
C GLU A 46 6.85 -5.08 -1.57
N LEU A 47 7.18 -5.75 -2.67
CA LEU A 47 6.57 -7.03 -3.05
C LEU A 47 7.66 -8.02 -3.45
N PRO A 48 7.55 -9.30 -3.05
CA PRO A 48 8.45 -10.33 -3.53
C PRO A 48 8.24 -10.53 -5.04
N LEU A 49 9.34 -10.69 -5.77
CA LEU A 49 9.24 -11.12 -7.16
C LEU A 49 8.78 -12.58 -7.21
N PRO A 50 7.93 -12.95 -8.18
CA PRO A 50 7.57 -14.34 -8.37
C PRO A 50 8.84 -15.16 -8.59
N SER A 51 8.93 -16.30 -7.90
CA SER A 51 10.03 -17.23 -8.13
C SER A 51 9.99 -17.70 -9.59
N PRO A 52 11.13 -17.83 -10.29
CA PRO A 52 11.18 -18.36 -11.64
C PRO A 52 10.72 -19.83 -11.62
N GLY A 53 9.41 -20.06 -11.78
CA GLY A 53 8.75 -21.35 -11.60
C GLY A 53 7.30 -21.24 -11.10
N HIS A 54 6.93 -20.13 -10.49
CA HIS A 54 5.53 -19.82 -10.19
C HIS A 54 4.86 -19.26 -11.46
N ARG A 55 4.31 -20.14 -12.30
CA ARG A 55 3.32 -19.73 -13.30
C ARG A 55 1.97 -19.70 -12.59
N ASP A 56 1.27 -18.58 -12.67
CA ASP A 56 -0.12 -18.48 -12.22
C ASP A 56 -0.92 -19.62 -12.86
N ALA A 57 -1.33 -20.57 -12.02
CA ALA A 57 -2.28 -21.59 -12.43
C ALA A 57 -3.61 -20.86 -12.66
N ALA A 58 -3.89 -20.56 -13.92
CA ALA A 58 -5.17 -20.06 -14.39
C ALA A 58 -6.28 -21.11 -14.26
#